data_AF-A0A5D0G6W5-F1
#
_entry.id   AF-A0A5D0G6W5-F1
#
_cell.length_a   1.000
_cell.length_b   1.000
_cell.length_c   1.000
_cell.angle_alpha   90.00
_cell.angle_beta   90.00
_cell.angle_gamma   90.00
#
_symmetry.space_group_name_H-M   'P 1'
#
loop_
_entity.id
_entity.type
_entity.pdbx_description
1 polymer ?
#
loop_
_entity_poly.entity_id
_entity_poly.type
_entity_poly.pdbx_seq_one_letter_code
_entity_poly.pdbx_strand_id
1 'polypeptide(L)' 'MAGFINYIKESFEELKNNVTWPTWAEAQSLTVLVAVFSIIFSLAIWGVDTVFSKVVGFYFKFING' A
#
# COMPACT_ATOMS: atom_id res chain seq x y z
N MET A 1 -17.31 -31.25 12.76
CA MET A 1 -16.19 -30.48 13.33
C MET A 1 -14.81 -31.02 12.96
N ALA A 2 -14.61 -32.33 12.77
CA ALA A 2 -13.32 -32.91 12.37
C ALA A 2 -12.83 -32.48 10.96
N GLY A 3 -13.73 -32.25 10.00
CA GLY A 3 -13.36 -31.86 8.63
C GLY A 3 -12.75 -30.46 8.50
N PHE A 4 -13.15 -29.49 9.32
CA PHE A 4 -12.65 -28.11 9.24
C PHE A 4 -11.20 -27.99 9.75
N ILE A 5 -10.86 -28.76 10.79
CA ILE A 5 -9.50 -28.80 11.34
C ILE A 5 -8.54 -29.46 10.34
N ASN A 6 -8.97 -30.52 9.64
CA ASN A 6 -8.19 -31.12 8.57
C ASN A 6 -8.03 -30.18 7.37
N TYR A 7 -9.09 -29.48 6.96
CA TYR A 7 -9.02 -28.51 5.86
C TYR A 7 -8.02 -27.37 6.12
N ILE A 8 -7.97 -26.84 7.35
CA ILE A 8 -6.97 -25.82 7.73
C ILE A 8 -5.56 -26.39 7.69
N LYS A 9 -5.35 -27.62 8.17
CA LYS A 9 -4.03 -28.26 8.12
C LYS A 9 -3.57 -28.51 6.68
N GLU A 10 -4.45 -29.03 5.84
CA GLU A 10 -4.19 -29.34 4.43
C GLU A 10 -3.94 -28.05 3.64
N SER A 11 -4.73 -26.99 3.88
CA SER A 11 -4.49 -25.67 3.29
C SER A 11 -3.16 -25.05 3.73
N PHE A 12 -2.75 -25.23 4.99
CA PHE A 12 -1.44 -24.75 5.47
C PHE A 12 -0.28 -25.52 4.84
N GLU A 13 -0.45 -26.82 4.63
CA GLU A 13 0.54 -27.69 4.00
C GLU A 13 0.68 -27.38 2.51
N GLU A 14 -0.44 -27.10 1.82
CA GLU A 14 -0.46 -26.63 0.44
C GLU A 14 0.19 -25.26 0.28
N LEU A 15 -0.17 -24.30 1.13
CA LEU A 15 0.42 -22.95 1.09
C LEU A 15 1.91 -22.99 1.40
N LYS A 16 2.37 -23.84 2.32
CA LYS A 16 3.79 -23.94 2.64
C LYS A 16 4.62 -24.63 1.56
N ASN A 17 4.06 -25.63 0.88
CA ASN A 17 4.79 -26.40 -0.14
C ASN A 17 4.70 -25.80 -1.55
N ASN A 18 3.62 -25.07 -1.88
CA ASN A 18 3.44 -24.45 -3.20
C ASN A 18 3.67 -22.93 -3.22
N VAL A 19 3.79 -22.26 -2.06
CA VAL A 19 4.19 -20.84 -2.02
C VAL A 19 5.66 -20.75 -1.66
N THR A 20 6.47 -20.43 -2.66
CA THR A 20 7.88 -20.07 -2.46
C THR A 20 7.93 -18.69 -1.83
N TRP A 21 8.12 -18.64 -0.50
CA TRP A 21 8.42 -17.38 0.17
C TRP A 21 9.74 -16.83 -0.35
N PRO A 22 9.81 -15.53 -0.66
CA PRO A 22 11.08 -14.90 -1.03
C PRO A 22 12.06 -15.06 0.12
N THR A 23 13.34 -15.15 -0.21
CA THR A 23 14.39 -15.15 0.82
C THR A 23 14.31 -13.87 1.64
N TRP A 24 14.78 -13.89 2.89
CA TRP A 24 14.76 -12.70 3.76
C TRP A 24 15.40 -11.47 3.11
N ALA A 25 16.45 -11.67 2.30
CA ALA A 25 17.12 -10.60 1.56
C ALA A 25 16.22 -10.00 0.46
N GLU A 26 15.52 -10.85 -0.31
CA GLU A 26 14.58 -10.41 -1.35
C GLU A 26 13.36 -9.72 -0.74
N ALA A 27 12.81 -10.25 0.35
CA ALA A 27 11.70 -9.63 1.06
C ALA A 27 12.04 -8.22 1.57
N GLN A 28 13.25 -8.02 2.09
CA GLN A 28 13.73 -6.70 2.50
C GLN A 28 13.90 -5.76 1.31
N SER A 29 14.49 -6.22 0.20
CA SER A 29 14.63 -5.42 -1.02
C SER A 29 13.29 -4.94 -1.56
N LEU A 30 12.30 -5.84 -1.63
CA LEU A 30 10.94 -5.52 -2.03
C LEU A 30 10.27 -4.52 -1.09
N THR A 31 10.46 -4.69 0.22
CA THR A 31 9.91 -3.77 1.23
C THR A 31 10.51 -2.37 1.13
N VAL A 32 11.83 -2.28 0.93
CA VAL A 32 12.53 -1.00 0.73
C VAL A 32 12.05 -0.33 -0.55
N LEU A 33 11.88 -1.09 -1.63
CA LEU A 33 11.34 -0.57 -2.89
C LEU A 33 9.96 0.07 -2.68
N VAL A 34 9.03 -0.66 -2.04
CA VAL A 34 7.68 -0.17 -1.74
C VAL A 34 7.74 1.08 -0.85
N ALA A 35 8.56 1.08 0.20
CA ALA A 35 8.71 2.21 1.10
C ALA A 35 9.16 3.49 0.38
N VAL A 36 10.12 3.38 -0.55
CA VAL A 36 10.58 4.52 -1.37
C VAL A 36 9.44 5.06 -2.23
N PHE A 37 8.70 4.19 -2.92
CA PHE A 37 7.55 4.62 -3.72
C PHE A 37 6.46 5.28 -2.86
N SER A 38 6.17 4.76 -1.67
CA SER A 38 5.21 5.37 -0.76
C SER A 38 5.60 6.79 -0.35
N ILE A 39 6.89 7.06 -0.13
CA ILE A 39 7.38 8.41 0.20
C ILE A 39 7.22 9.36 -1.00
N ILE A 40 7.54 8.90 -2.21
CA ILE A 40 7.38 9.71 -3.42
C ILE A 40 5.90 10.05 -3.65
N PHE A 41 5.00 9.07 -3.52
CA PHE A 41 3.57 9.29 -3.66
C PHE A 41 3.00 10.21 -2.59
N SER A 42 3.46 10.11 -1.34
CA SER A 42 2.99 11.02 -0.28
C SER A 42 3.38 12.48 -0.57
N LEU A 43 4.60 12.72 -1.06
CA LEU A 43 5.04 14.05 -1.49
C LEU A 43 4.24 14.57 -2.69
N ALA A 44 3.93 13.69 -3.64
CA ALA A 44 3.11 14.05 -4.80
C ALA A 44 1.68 14.47 -4.37
N ILE A 45 1.04 13.70 -3.49
CA ILE A 45 -0.29 14.03 -2.93
C ILE A 45 -0.22 15.37 -2.19
N TRP A 46 0.78 15.55 -1.33
CA TRP A 46 0.98 16.82 -0.62
C TRP A 46 1.11 18.03 -1.56
N GLY A 47 1.83 17.87 -2.67
CA GLY A 47 1.94 18.88 -3.71
C GLY A 47 0.59 19.21 -4.36
N VAL A 48 -0.16 18.18 -4.75
CA VAL A 48 -1.49 18.34 -5.36
C VAL A 48 -2.46 19.02 -4.39
N ASP A 49 -2.52 18.58 -3.13
CA ASP A 49 -3.40 19.15 -2.11
C ASP A 49 -3.11 20.64 -1.87
N THR A 50 -1.83 21.01 -1.87
CA THR A 50 -1.39 22.41 -1.69
C THR A 50 -1.79 23.28 -2.88
N VAL A 51 -1.63 22.79 -4.11
CA VAL A 51 -2.04 23.50 -5.32
C VAL A 51 -3.56 23.65 -5.36
N PHE A 52 -4.29 22.57 -5.10
CA PHE A 52 -5.75 22.59 -5.11
C PHE A 52 -6.31 23.57 -4.09
N SER A 53 -5.77 23.57 -2.86
CA SER A 53 -6.18 24.49 -1.80
C SER A 53 -5.98 25.96 -2.18
N LYS A 54 -4.87 26.28 -2.87
CA LYS A 54 -4.60 27.64 -3.37
C LYS A 54 -5.57 28.05 -4.49
N VAL A 55 -5.82 27.15 -5.45
CA VAL A 55 -6.75 27.42 -6.57
C VAL A 55 -8.17 27.62 -6.06
N VAL A 56 -8.64 26.75 -5.18
CA VAL A 56 -9.96 26.86 -4.55
C VAL A 56 -10.06 28.12 -3.71
N GLY A 57 -9.04 28.44 -2.90
CA GLY A 57 -9.00 29.69 -2.14
C GLY A 57 -9.06 30.94 -3.02
N PHE A 58 -8.35 30.94 -4.16
CA PHE A 58 -8.40 32.04 -5.13
C PHE A 58 -9.79 32.16 -5.77
N TYR A 59 -10.40 31.04 -6.17
CA TYR A 59 -11.74 31.00 -6.73
C TYR A 59 -12.79 31.56 -5.76
N PHE A 60 -12.77 31.14 -4.49
CA PHE A 60 -13.68 31.67 -3.47
C PHE A 60 -13.45 33.16 -3.19
N LYS A 61 -12.19 33.61 -3.20
CA LYS A 61 -11.87 35.03 -3.04
C LYS A 61 -12.40 35.87 -4.21
N PHE A 62 -12.41 35.33 -5.43
CA PHE A 62 -12.94 36.00 -6.62
C PHE A 62 -14.49 36.04 -6.66
N ILE A 63 -15.16 35.06 -6.04
CA ILE A 63 -16.63 35.02 -5.96
C ILE A 63 -17.20 35.88 -4.82
N ASN A 64 -16.48 35.99 -3.70
CA ASN A 64 -16.96 36.68 -2.50
C ASN A 64 -16.44 38.11 -2.36
N GLY A 65 -15.78 38.64 -3.41
CA GLY A 65 -15.39 40.04 -3.56
C GLY A 65 -15.98 40.59 -4.85
#